data_AF-A0A933PMQ7-F1
#
_entry.id   AF-A0A933PMQ7-F1
#
_cell.length_a   1.000
_cell.length_b   1.000
_cell.length_c   1.000
_cell.angle_alpha   90.00
_cell.angle_beta   90.00
_cell.angle_gamma   90.00
#
_symmetry.space_group_name_H-M   'P 1'
#
loop_
_entity.id
_entity.type
_entity.pdbx_description
1 polymer ?
#
loop_
_entity_poly.entity_id
_entity_poly.type
_entity_poly.pdbx_seq_one_letter_code
_entity_poly.pdbx_strand_id
1 'polypeptide(L)'
;MSRANPLKLNPLQLKTLALLQELAKSPETATLDPATGEAFLSTLPSPHGDHFHIAGKLVMGRDASGLANEAVWKALERKGLARASFPLAITLTPNGLAYDTSLAQAIFLGADH
;
A
#
# COMPACT_ATOMS: atom_id res chain seq x y z
N MET A 1 -15.41 15.43 -13.24
CA MET A 1 -15.19 14.38 -12.22
C MET A 1 -14.38 13.25 -12.85
N SER A 2 -13.08 13.23 -12.60
CA SER A 2 -12.17 12.17 -13.05
C SER A 2 -12.57 10.85 -12.37
N ARG A 3 -12.61 9.74 -13.14
CA ARG A 3 -12.89 8.41 -12.58
C ARG A 3 -11.88 8.11 -11.48
N ALA A 4 -12.33 7.74 -10.28
CA ALA A 4 -11.49 7.40 -9.11
C ALA A 4 -10.54 6.19 -9.30
N ASN A 5 -10.38 5.69 -10.53
CA ASN A 5 -9.53 4.54 -10.84
C ASN A 5 -9.18 4.51 -12.36
N PRO A 6 -8.42 5.48 -12.88
CA PRO A 6 -8.11 5.55 -14.32
C PRO A 6 -7.31 4.35 -14.82
N LEU A 7 -6.53 3.70 -13.94
CA LEU A 7 -5.70 2.54 -14.27
C LEU A 7 -6.46 1.21 -14.23
N LYS A 8 -7.76 1.23 -13.88
CA LYS A 8 -8.64 0.06 -13.77
C LYS A 8 -8.08 -1.02 -12.86
N LEU A 9 -7.52 -0.61 -11.72
CA LEU A 9 -7.09 -1.54 -10.67
C LEU A 9 -8.30 -2.31 -10.14
N ASN A 10 -8.15 -3.61 -9.90
CA ASN A 10 -9.22 -4.37 -9.25
C ASN A 10 -9.28 -4.03 -7.74
N PRO A 11 -10.34 -4.44 -7.02
CA PRO A 11 -10.48 -4.11 -5.59
C PRO A 11 -9.30 -4.55 -4.73
N LEU A 12 -8.70 -5.71 -5.00
CA LEU A 12 -7.56 -6.22 -4.23
C LEU A 12 -6.30 -5.35 -4.44
N GLN A 13 -6.05 -4.94 -5.69
CA GLN A 13 -4.95 -4.04 -6.05
C GLN A 13 -5.13 -2.66 -5.42
N LEU A 14 -6.34 -2.10 -5.45
CA LEU A 14 -6.65 -0.81 -4.81
C LEU A 14 -6.40 -0.86 -3.30
N LYS A 15 -6.92 -1.89 -2.62
CA LYS A 15 -6.70 -2.07 -1.17
C LYS A 15 -5.22 -2.19 -0.85
N THR A 16 -4.50 -2.99 -1.63
CA THR A 16 -3.06 -3.21 -1.42
C THR A 16 -2.27 -1.91 -1.62
N LEU A 17 -2.59 -1.14 -2.66
CA LEU A 17 -1.95 0.15 -2.88
C LEU A 17 -2.22 1.12 -1.71
N ALA A 18 -3.46 1.16 -1.20
CA ALA A 18 -3.81 1.99 -0.05
C ALA A 18 -3.01 1.61 1.21
N LEU A 19 -2.82 0.31 1.48
CA LEU A 19 -2.01 -0.19 2.59
C LEU A 19 -0.53 0.21 2.45
N LEU A 20 0.04 0.04 1.25
CA LEU A 20 1.42 0.43 0.97
C LEU A 20 1.62 1.94 1.08
N GLN A 21 0.67 2.75 0.63
CA GLN A 21 0.69 4.21 0.78
C GLN A 21 0.67 4.64 2.25
N GLU A 22 -0.07 3.92 3.09
CA GLU A 22 -0.11 4.22 4.53
C GLU A 22 1.20 3.83 5.21
N LEU A 23 1.79 2.67 4.87
CA LEU A 23 3.13 2.28 5.33
C LEU A 23 4.20 3.29 4.90
N ALA A 24 4.05 3.90 3.72
CA ALA A 24 4.99 4.90 3.23
C ALA A 24 4.99 6.22 4.03
N LYS A 25 3.99 6.45 4.91
CA LYS A 25 3.92 7.66 5.75
C LYS A 25 4.77 7.57 7.01
N SER A 26 5.17 6.35 7.43
CA SER A 26 5.95 6.14 8.64
C SER A 26 7.42 5.86 8.31
N PRO A 27 8.38 6.54 8.96
CA PRO A 27 9.80 6.23 8.82
C PRO A 27 10.19 4.86 9.41
N GLU A 28 9.31 4.24 10.20
CA GLU A 28 9.54 2.89 10.74
C GLU A 28 9.37 1.78 9.68
N THR A 29 8.56 2.06 8.64
CA THR A 29 8.19 1.07 7.61
C THR A 29 8.66 1.44 6.21
N ALA A 30 9.10 2.69 6.01
CA ALA A 30 9.55 3.16 4.72
C ALA A 30 10.70 4.18 4.81
N THR A 31 11.56 4.15 3.79
CA THR A 31 12.58 5.17 3.55
C THR A 31 12.19 5.97 2.32
N LEU A 32 11.97 7.28 2.48
CA LEU A 32 11.71 8.20 1.38
C LEU A 32 13.03 8.65 0.74
N ASP A 33 13.13 8.57 -0.58
CA ASP A 33 14.22 9.16 -1.34
C ASP A 33 13.83 10.58 -1.78
N PRO A 34 14.44 11.64 -1.24
CA PRO A 34 14.10 13.02 -1.58
C PRO A 34 14.50 13.41 -3.00
N ALA A 35 15.45 12.72 -3.63
CA ALA A 35 15.89 13.03 -4.99
C ALA A 35 14.89 12.54 -6.04
N THR A 36 14.23 11.40 -5.77
CA THR A 36 13.31 10.76 -6.71
C THR A 36 11.84 10.88 -6.31
N GLY A 37 11.56 11.16 -5.04
CA GLY A 37 10.22 11.13 -4.46
C GLY A 37 9.67 9.71 -4.27
N GLU A 38 10.52 8.69 -4.31
CA GLU A 38 10.13 7.30 -4.12
C GLU A 38 10.13 6.90 -2.65
N ALA A 39 9.27 5.95 -2.29
CA ALA A 39 9.27 5.35 -0.96
C ALA A 39 9.66 3.87 -1.05
N PHE A 40 10.76 3.49 -0.42
CA PHE A 40 11.21 2.10 -0.31
C PHE A 40 10.65 1.47 0.97
N LEU A 41 9.87 0.38 0.81
CA LEU A 41 9.29 -0.38 1.91
C LEU A 41 9.98 -1.75 2.00
N SER A 42 10.73 -1.99 3.07
CA SER A 42 11.38 -3.28 3.37
C SER A 42 10.78 -4.02 4.56
N THR A 43 9.88 -3.37 5.30
CA THR A 43 9.24 -3.95 6.48
C THR A 43 7.75 -4.03 6.22
N LEU A 44 7.29 -5.18 5.72
CA LEU A 44 5.87 -5.43 5.53
C LEU A 44 5.27 -6.07 6.77
N PRO A 45 4.11 -5.58 7.23
CA PRO A 45 3.45 -6.15 8.39
C PRO A 45 2.99 -7.57 8.09
N SER A 46 3.20 -8.46 9.06
CA SER A 46 2.58 -9.79 9.06
C SER A 46 1.30 -9.73 9.91
N PRO A 47 0.18 -10.31 9.44
CA PRO A 47 -1.03 -10.35 10.25
C PRO A 47 -0.80 -11.19 11.51
N HIS A 48 -1.23 -10.67 12.66
CA HIS A 48 -1.28 -11.41 13.92
C HIS A 48 -2.75 -11.68 14.25
N GLY A 49 -3.23 -12.89 13.96
CA GLY A 49 -4.67 -13.19 14.05
C GLY A 49 -5.44 -12.63 12.86
N ASP A 50 -6.55 -11.93 13.10
CA ASP A 50 -7.42 -11.38 12.04
C ASP A 50 -7.18 -9.90 11.71
N HIS A 51 -6.23 -9.24 12.38
CA HIS A 51 -5.88 -7.83 12.18
C HIS A 51 -4.39 -7.54 12.42
N PHE A 52 -3.96 -6.33 12.08
CA PHE A 52 -2.63 -5.78 12.42
C PHE A 52 -2.66 -4.25 12.39
N HIS A 53 -1.59 -3.62 12.88
CA HIS A 53 -1.46 -2.17 12.89
C HIS A 53 -0.56 -1.67 11.76
N ILE A 54 -1.00 -0.62 11.08
CA ILE A 54 -0.18 0.21 10.19
C ILE A 54 -0.21 1.63 10.73
N ALA A 55 0.94 2.16 11.15
CA ALA A 55 1.08 3.56 11.60
C ALA A 55 -0.03 4.00 12.60
N GLY A 56 -0.33 3.15 13.58
CA GLY A 56 -1.36 3.41 14.61
C GLY A 56 -2.81 3.15 14.18
N LYS A 57 -3.05 2.65 12.96
CA LYS A 57 -4.39 2.32 12.44
C LYS A 57 -4.63 0.82 12.40
N LEU A 58 -5.85 0.40 12.71
CA LEU A 58 -6.26 -1.00 12.66
C LEU A 58 -6.63 -1.40 11.22
N VAL A 59 -6.07 -2.52 10.75
CA VAL A 59 -6.36 -3.11 9.43
C VAL A 59 -6.76 -4.56 9.60
N MET A 60 -7.88 -4.96 8.98
CA MET A 60 -8.31 -6.35 8.95
C MET A 60 -7.45 -7.17 7.99
N GLY A 61 -7.00 -8.36 8.41
CA GLY A 61 -6.17 -9.27 7.61
C GLY A 61 -6.82 -9.64 6.27
N ARG A 62 -8.15 -9.75 6.21
CA ARG A 62 -8.90 -10.00 4.96
C ARG A 62 -8.66 -8.95 3.88
N ASP A 63 -8.43 -7.70 4.28
CA ASP A 63 -8.19 -6.57 3.37
C ASP A 63 -6.72 -6.47 2.95
N ALA A 64 -5.83 -7.21 3.61
CA ALA A 64 -4.38 -7.20 3.39
C ALA A 64 -3.84 -8.43 2.65
N SER A 65 -4.71 -9.34 2.21
CA SER A 65 -4.30 -10.56 1.49
C SER A 65 -3.45 -10.29 0.23
N GLY A 66 -3.54 -9.08 -0.35
CA GLY A 66 -2.72 -8.69 -1.49
C GLY A 66 -1.26 -8.36 -1.14
N LEU A 67 -0.92 -8.11 0.13
CA LEU A 67 0.46 -7.95 0.58
C LEU A 67 1.27 -9.24 0.38
N ALA A 68 0.63 -10.42 0.50
CA ALA A 68 1.26 -11.72 0.29
C ALA A 68 1.07 -12.27 -1.14
N ASN A 69 0.53 -11.49 -2.08
CA ASN A 69 0.18 -11.94 -3.42
C ASN A 69 1.07 -11.30 -4.50
N GLU A 70 2.04 -12.06 -5.02
CA GLU A 70 2.97 -11.60 -6.07
C GLU A 70 2.27 -11.02 -7.31
N ALA A 71 1.11 -11.59 -7.70
CA ALA A 71 0.37 -11.12 -8.88
C ALA A 71 -0.17 -9.70 -8.70
N VAL A 72 -0.50 -9.30 -7.47
CA VAL A 72 -0.90 -7.92 -7.14
C VAL A 72 0.29 -6.98 -7.30
N TRP A 73 1.47 -7.36 -6.81
CA TRP A 73 2.68 -6.54 -6.90
C TRP A 73 3.10 -6.31 -8.35
N LYS A 74 3.15 -7.39 -9.15
CA LYS A 74 3.41 -7.31 -10.59
C LYS A 74 2.37 -6.45 -11.33
N ALA A 75 1.12 -6.44 -10.86
CA ALA A 75 0.10 -5.58 -11.46
C ALA A 75 0.36 -4.10 -11.17
N LEU A 76 0.73 -3.73 -9.94
CA LEU A 76 1.11 -2.36 -9.59
C LEU A 76 2.35 -1.90 -10.38
N GLU A 77 3.33 -2.80 -10.55
CA GLU A 77 4.53 -2.53 -11.34
C GLU A 77 4.23 -2.28 -12.83
N ARG A 78 3.45 -3.16 -13.47
CA ARG A 78 3.00 -2.95 -14.87
C ARG A 78 2.21 -1.65 -15.07
N LYS A 79 1.65 -1.10 -14.00
CA LYS A 79 0.90 0.16 -14.00
C LYS A 79 1.77 1.38 -13.65
N GLY A 80 3.06 1.17 -13.41
CA GLY A 80 4.02 2.24 -13.08
C GLY A 80 3.85 2.81 -11.67
N LEU A 81 3.13 2.10 -10.78
CA LEU A 81 2.84 2.56 -9.42
C LEU A 81 3.89 2.07 -8.41
N ALA A 82 4.61 1.00 -8.74
CA ALA A 82 5.61 0.43 -7.86
C ALA A 82 6.74 -0.27 -8.64
N ARG A 83 7.82 -0.63 -7.94
CA ARG A 83 8.84 -1.58 -8.39
C ARG A 83 8.86 -2.73 -7.38
N ALA A 84 8.63 -3.95 -7.86
CA ALA A 84 8.41 -5.10 -6.99
C ALA A 84 9.71 -5.92 -6.81
N SER A 85 10.13 -6.08 -5.56
CA SER A 85 11.17 -7.04 -5.17
C SER A 85 10.56 -8.12 -4.28
N PHE A 86 9.44 -8.71 -4.73
CA PHE A 86 8.67 -9.70 -3.96
C PHE A 86 9.52 -10.92 -3.57
N PRO A 87 9.37 -11.48 -2.34
CA PRO A 87 8.54 -10.99 -1.23
C PRO A 87 9.26 -9.99 -0.31
N LEU A 88 10.48 -9.57 -0.66
CA LEU A 88 11.41 -8.88 0.24
C LEU A 88 11.08 -7.40 0.43
N ALA A 89 10.77 -6.69 -0.66
CA ALA A 89 10.56 -5.25 -0.61
C ALA A 89 9.75 -4.74 -1.80
N ILE A 90 9.19 -3.54 -1.65
CA ILE A 90 8.50 -2.84 -2.74
C ILE A 90 8.82 -1.34 -2.66
N THR A 91 9.06 -0.73 -3.82
CA THR A 91 9.28 0.73 -3.93
C THR A 91 8.03 1.35 -4.54
N LEU A 92 7.37 2.29 -3.87
CA LEU A 92 6.31 3.09 -4.47
C LEU A 92 6.92 4.25 -5.27
N THR A 93 6.44 4.42 -6.50
CA THR A 93 6.79 5.57 -7.34
C THR A 93 6.01 6.81 -6.87
N PRO A 94 6.37 8.03 -7.31
CA PRO A 94 5.56 9.22 -7.03
C PRO A 94 4.11 9.07 -7.51
N ASN A 95 3.90 8.40 -8.64
CA ASN A 95 2.56 8.09 -9.15
C ASN A 95 1.82 7.10 -8.24
N GLY A 96 2.53 6.10 -7.71
CA GLY A 96 1.98 5.18 -6.71
C GLY A 96 1.56 5.88 -5.44
N LEU A 97 2.39 6.79 -4.92
CA LEU A 97 2.10 7.56 -3.71
C LEU A 97 0.91 8.51 -3.91
N ALA A 98 0.82 9.16 -5.08
CA ALA A 98 -0.23 10.14 -5.39
C ALA A 98 -1.54 9.51 -5.90
N TYR A 99 -1.58 8.19 -6.14
CA TYR A 99 -2.76 7.54 -6.70
C TYR A 99 -3.93 7.58 -5.72
N ASP A 100 -5.01 8.26 -6.08
CA ASP A 100 -6.24 8.26 -5.28
C ASP A 100 -6.90 6.87 -5.34
N THR A 101 -6.85 6.16 -4.22
CA THR A 101 -7.54 4.87 -4.07
C THR A 101 -8.99 5.03 -3.63
N SER A 102 -9.36 6.18 -3.07
CA SER A 102 -10.66 6.45 -2.43
C SER A 102 -11.05 5.44 -1.34
N LEU A 103 -10.08 4.69 -0.79
CA LEU A 103 -10.33 3.60 0.17
C LEU A 103 -9.79 3.86 1.58
N ALA A 104 -9.09 4.97 1.80
CA ALA A 104 -8.44 5.25 3.08
C ALA A 104 -9.43 5.19 4.26
N GLN A 105 -10.61 5.79 4.13
CA GLN A 105 -11.62 5.79 5.20
C GLN A 105 -12.32 4.42 5.40
N ALA A 106 -12.30 3.55 4.38
CA ALA A 106 -12.98 2.25 4.44
C ALA A 106 -12.09 1.13 5.00
N ILE A 107 -10.76 1.24 4.84
CA ILE A 107 -9.80 0.21 5.25
C ILE A 107 -9.18 0.54 6.61
N PHE A 108 -8.93 1.83 6.88
CA PHE A 108 -8.26 2.23 8.10
C PHE A 108 -9.28 2.67 9.14
N LEU A 109 -9.47 1.82 10.15
CA LEU A 109 -10.19 2.19 11.35
C LEU A 109 -9.22 2.94 12.28
N GLY A 110 -9.56 4.16 12.65
CA GLY A 110 -8.80 4.92 13.64
C GLY A 110 -8.88 4.21 15.00
N ALA A 111 -7.75 4.11 15.70
CA ALA A 111 -7.79 3.93 17.13
C ALA A 111 -8.24 5.27 17.72
N ASP A 112 -9.47 5.36 18.21
CA ASP A 112 -9.87 6.44 19.11
C ASP A 112 -9.01 6.31 20.37
N HIS A 113 -7.93 7.08 20.47
CA HIS A 113 -7.20 7.32 21.72
C HIS A 113 -6.54 8.70 21.72
#